data_AF-A0A2V9D157-F1
#
_entry.id   AF-A0A2V9D157-F1
#
_cell.length_a   1.000
_cell.length_b   1.000
_cell.length_c   1.000
_cell.angle_alpha   90.00
_cell.angle_beta   90.00
_cell.angle_gamma   90.00
#
_symmetry.space_group_name_H-M   'P 1'
#
loop_
_entity.id
_entity.type
_entity.pdbx_description
1 polymer ?
#
loop_
_entity_poly.entity_id
_entity_poly.type
_entity_poly.pdbx_seq_one_letter_code
_entity_poly.pdbx_strand_id
1 'polypeptide(L)'
;MKTQLSDRDMIKARQRAWATRKGLTFDADSYCTCVDDNIFQGLSPGARTDFESGDGAELGKSGGRGKIQALHSSSALACNWFDYWRGRDLQPLSRAFGVPFRFSTLALEQKKFPTGLGGIGPNLDVLLTCGDGTPFAIESKFTEPYTKSKGKTYLKPEYFHDGRSLWTEAGLPGCQAVAEALRGQQDDFHNVLDVAQLLKHMLALALSGHHWSLCCLWFEVPGSLADQHRQELTVFTAAAHIGTDAAHFSALTYQELFARMVPFVGQDDSEYIAYLRERYVTDAVV
;
A
#
# COMPACT_ATOMS: atom_id res chain seq x y z
N MET A 1 -9.50 29.08 -19.93
CA MET A 1 -8.48 28.32 -19.18
C MET A 1 -9.18 27.07 -18.64
N LYS A 2 -8.86 25.86 -19.15
CA LYS A 2 -9.39 24.65 -18.51
C LYS A 2 -8.66 24.49 -17.18
N THR A 3 -9.38 24.52 -16.07
CA THR A 3 -8.82 24.25 -14.74
C THR A 3 -8.26 22.83 -14.77
N GLN A 4 -6.95 22.69 -14.56
CA GLN A 4 -6.32 21.37 -14.42
C GLN A 4 -6.89 20.69 -13.18
N LEU A 5 -7.33 19.43 -13.32
CA LEU A 5 -7.82 18.63 -12.20
C LEU A 5 -6.68 18.45 -11.18
N SER A 6 -7.01 18.37 -9.89
CA SER A 6 -6.03 17.94 -8.89
C SER A 6 -5.59 16.49 -9.17
N ASP A 7 -4.38 16.11 -8.76
CA ASP A 7 -3.84 14.75 -8.95
C ASP A 7 -4.80 13.67 -8.43
N ARG A 8 -5.45 13.92 -7.28
CA ARG A 8 -6.47 13.04 -6.71
C ARG A 8 -7.73 12.95 -7.57
N ASP A 9 -8.19 14.08 -8.10
CA ASP A 9 -9.38 14.12 -8.95
C ASP A 9 -9.13 13.46 -10.31
N MET A 10 -7.90 13.51 -10.82
CA MET A 10 -7.50 12.74 -12.00
C MET A 10 -7.69 11.23 -11.79
N ILE A 11 -7.26 10.69 -10.63
CA ILE A 11 -7.47 9.27 -10.31
C ILE A 11 -8.97 8.95 -10.28
N LYS A 12 -9.77 9.76 -9.57
CA LYS A 12 -11.21 9.56 -9.49
C LYS A 12 -11.88 9.62 -10.86
N ALA A 13 -11.53 10.59 -11.69
CA ALA A 13 -12.06 10.73 -13.04
C ALA A 13 -11.72 9.52 -13.92
N ARG A 14 -10.47 9.05 -13.89
CA ARG A 14 -10.03 7.85 -14.62
C ARG A 14 -10.79 6.60 -14.18
N GLN A 15 -10.93 6.38 -12.88
CA GLN A 15 -11.65 5.21 -12.35
C GLN A 15 -13.15 5.25 -12.68
N ARG A 16 -13.79 6.44 -12.62
CA ARG A 16 -15.18 6.60 -13.07
C ARG A 16 -15.34 6.34 -14.56
N ALA A 17 -14.44 6.87 -15.39
CA ALA A 17 -14.48 6.67 -16.83
C ALA A 17 -14.33 5.18 -17.19
N TRP A 18 -13.41 4.48 -16.52
CA TRP A 18 -13.28 3.03 -16.63
C TRP A 18 -14.58 2.30 -16.25
N ALA A 19 -15.15 2.61 -15.08
CA ALA A 19 -16.37 1.98 -14.58
C ALA A 19 -17.56 2.19 -15.54
N THR A 20 -17.72 3.41 -16.07
CA THR A 20 -18.75 3.72 -17.07
C THR A 20 -18.57 2.89 -18.35
N ARG A 21 -17.35 2.75 -18.87
CA ARG A 21 -17.08 1.92 -20.07
C ARG A 21 -17.39 0.44 -19.84
N LYS A 22 -17.23 -0.04 -18.61
CA LYS A 22 -17.59 -1.40 -18.19
C LYS A 22 -19.08 -1.56 -17.85
N GLY A 23 -19.87 -0.49 -17.90
CA GLY A 23 -21.30 -0.52 -17.57
C GLY A 23 -21.58 -0.73 -16.08
N LEU A 24 -20.62 -0.42 -15.20
CA LEU A 24 -20.77 -0.57 -13.76
C LEU A 24 -21.63 0.56 -13.18
N THR A 25 -22.46 0.23 -12.19
CA THR A 25 -23.27 1.22 -11.48
C THR A 25 -22.53 1.67 -10.21
N PHE A 26 -22.42 2.99 -10.03
CA PHE A 26 -21.83 3.61 -8.86
C PHE A 26 -22.53 4.91 -8.52
N ASP A 27 -22.47 5.32 -7.26
CA ASP A 27 -23.11 6.55 -6.78
C ASP A 27 -22.28 7.83 -7.02
N ALA A 28 -22.79 8.96 -6.55
CA ALA A 28 -22.14 10.26 -6.69
C ALA A 28 -20.71 10.30 -6.11
N ASP A 29 -20.46 9.55 -5.04
CA ASP A 29 -19.16 9.45 -4.35
C ASP A 29 -18.23 8.40 -4.98
N SER A 30 -18.66 7.79 -6.09
CA SER A 30 -17.92 6.77 -6.84
C SER A 30 -17.77 5.45 -6.06
N TYR A 31 -18.79 5.06 -5.30
CA TYR A 31 -18.88 3.74 -4.70
C TYR A 31 -19.76 2.84 -5.56
N CYS A 32 -19.24 1.66 -5.91
CA CYS A 32 -20.02 0.60 -6.54
C CYS A 32 -21.12 0.10 -5.61
N THR A 33 -22.27 -0.27 -6.18
CA THR A 33 -23.40 -0.83 -5.42
C THR A 33 -23.08 -2.17 -4.79
N CYS A 34 -22.25 -2.99 -5.46
CA CYS A 34 -21.71 -4.24 -4.94
C CYS A 34 -20.19 -4.15 -4.83
N VAL A 35 -19.61 -4.84 -3.84
CA VAL A 35 -18.15 -4.99 -3.73
C VAL A 35 -17.58 -5.72 -4.94
N ASP A 36 -18.27 -6.76 -5.39
CA ASP A 36 -17.80 -7.62 -6.48
C ASP A 36 -17.68 -6.86 -7.80
N ASP A 37 -18.50 -5.82 -8.03
CA ASP A 37 -18.40 -4.94 -9.21
C ASP A 37 -17.06 -4.19 -9.25
N ASN A 38 -16.43 -3.97 -8.09
CA ASN A 38 -15.17 -3.24 -7.99
C ASN A 38 -13.94 -4.16 -8.04
N ILE A 39 -14.12 -5.48 -8.11
CA ILE A 39 -13.06 -6.49 -8.06
C ILE A 39 -13.11 -7.36 -9.33
N PHE A 40 -11.96 -7.61 -9.97
CA PHE A 40 -11.87 -8.26 -11.28
C PHE A 40 -12.69 -9.54 -11.43
N GLN A 41 -12.61 -10.46 -10.44
CA GLN A 41 -13.31 -11.74 -10.43
C GLN A 41 -14.34 -11.83 -9.29
N GLY A 42 -14.77 -10.69 -8.76
CA GLY A 42 -15.49 -10.62 -7.49
C GLY A 42 -14.58 -10.92 -6.29
N LEU A 43 -15.09 -10.69 -5.08
CA LEU A 43 -14.32 -10.89 -3.86
C LEU A 43 -14.22 -12.39 -3.54
N SER A 44 -13.01 -12.94 -3.59
CA SER A 44 -12.80 -14.36 -3.25
C SER A 44 -13.16 -14.63 -1.78
N PRO A 45 -13.49 -15.88 -1.41
CA PRO A 45 -13.71 -16.25 -0.01
C PRO A 45 -12.49 -15.93 0.89
N GLY A 46 -11.28 -16.06 0.35
CA GLY A 46 -10.04 -15.73 1.05
C GLY A 46 -9.94 -14.23 1.34
N ALA A 47 -10.05 -13.39 0.31
CA ALA A 47 -10.06 -11.93 0.48
C ALA A 47 -11.19 -11.47 1.40
N ARG A 48 -12.39 -12.06 1.30
CA ARG A 48 -13.50 -11.75 2.19
C ARG A 48 -13.13 -12.01 3.65
N THR A 49 -12.58 -13.19 3.94
CA THR A 49 -12.13 -13.54 5.29
C THR A 49 -11.08 -12.55 5.80
N ASP A 50 -10.11 -12.22 4.95
CA ASP A 50 -9.04 -11.25 5.25
C ASP A 50 -9.64 -9.87 5.62
N PHE A 51 -10.52 -9.31 4.78
CA PHE A 51 -11.16 -8.01 4.99
C PHE A 51 -12.15 -7.98 6.17
N GLU A 52 -12.89 -9.07 6.42
CA GLU A 52 -13.78 -9.21 7.59
C GLU A 52 -12.96 -9.26 8.89
N SER A 53 -11.79 -9.88 8.82
CA SER A 53 -10.88 -9.94 9.95
C SER A 53 -10.16 -8.61 10.18
N GLY A 54 -10.03 -7.74 9.19
CA GLY A 54 -9.38 -6.42 9.24
C GLY A 54 -10.11 -5.38 10.11
N ASP A 55 -9.42 -4.32 10.53
CA ASP A 55 -10.03 -3.23 11.34
C ASP A 55 -10.55 -2.05 10.49
N GLY A 56 -10.28 -2.06 9.19
CA GLY A 56 -10.55 -0.94 8.28
C GLY A 56 -12.03 -0.66 7.98
N ALA A 57 -12.96 -1.52 8.43
CA ALA A 57 -14.36 -1.52 7.97
C ALA A 57 -14.46 -1.61 6.44
N GLU A 58 -13.58 -2.39 5.82
CA GLU A 58 -13.41 -2.47 4.37
C GLU A 58 -14.68 -2.97 3.66
N LEU A 59 -15.45 -3.85 4.31
CA LEU A 59 -16.75 -4.35 3.83
C LEU A 59 -17.96 -3.60 4.39
N GLY A 60 -17.74 -2.53 5.16
CA GLY A 60 -18.79 -1.73 5.76
C GLY A 60 -19.33 -2.33 7.07
N LYS A 61 -20.28 -1.62 7.68
CA LYS A 61 -21.01 -2.07 8.88
C LYS A 61 -22.49 -1.75 8.70
N SER A 62 -23.38 -2.65 9.11
CA SER A 62 -24.83 -2.43 9.28
C SER A 62 -25.50 -1.63 8.15
N GLY A 63 -25.42 -2.12 6.90
CA GLY A 63 -26.04 -1.48 5.74
C GLY A 63 -25.32 -0.24 5.18
N GLY A 64 -24.20 0.17 5.80
CA GLY A 64 -23.32 1.20 5.29
C GLY A 64 -22.31 0.68 4.27
N ARG A 65 -21.83 1.58 3.40
CA ARG A 65 -20.84 1.26 2.36
C ARG A 65 -19.51 0.83 2.98
N GLY A 66 -18.90 -0.21 2.43
CA GLY A 66 -17.51 -0.57 2.69
C GLY A 66 -16.55 0.30 1.88
N LYS A 67 -15.38 0.60 2.43
CA LYS A 67 -14.34 1.35 1.71
C LYS A 67 -13.91 0.66 0.42
N ILE A 68 -13.91 -0.68 0.37
CA ILE A 68 -13.55 -1.44 -0.83
C ILE A 68 -14.53 -1.21 -1.99
N GLN A 69 -15.74 -0.68 -1.74
CA GLN A 69 -16.68 -0.34 -2.81
C GLN A 69 -16.29 0.95 -3.54
N ALA A 70 -15.45 1.80 -2.95
CA ALA A 70 -15.00 3.01 -3.64
C ALA A 70 -14.11 2.63 -4.83
N LEU A 71 -14.42 3.14 -6.02
CA LEU A 71 -13.62 2.94 -7.24
C LEU A 71 -12.16 3.38 -7.08
N HIS A 72 -11.89 4.27 -6.12
CA HIS A 72 -10.59 4.83 -5.77
C HIS A 72 -10.04 4.31 -4.42
N SER A 73 -10.48 3.11 -4.01
CA SER A 73 -10.02 2.43 -2.78
C SER A 73 -8.66 1.77 -2.97
N SER A 74 -7.76 2.01 -2.01
CA SER A 74 -6.45 1.34 -1.93
C SER A 74 -6.57 -0.14 -1.61
N SER A 75 -7.59 -0.54 -0.84
CA SER A 75 -7.90 -1.93 -0.52
C SER A 75 -8.45 -2.67 -1.76
N ALA A 76 -9.30 -2.00 -2.56
CA ALA A 76 -9.75 -2.57 -3.84
C ALA A 76 -8.60 -2.67 -4.84
N LEU A 77 -7.70 -1.67 -4.86
CA LEU A 77 -6.48 -1.72 -5.66
C LEU A 77 -5.61 -2.93 -5.24
N ALA A 78 -5.29 -3.06 -3.95
CA ALA A 78 -4.52 -4.20 -3.44
C ALA A 78 -5.20 -5.54 -3.77
N CYS A 79 -6.50 -5.68 -3.50
CA CYS A 79 -7.25 -6.90 -3.80
C CYS A 79 -7.16 -7.26 -5.29
N ASN A 80 -7.37 -6.28 -6.18
CA ASN A 80 -7.27 -6.49 -7.63
C ASN A 80 -5.87 -6.88 -8.09
N TRP A 81 -4.83 -6.44 -7.41
CA TRP A 81 -3.44 -6.74 -7.79
C TRP A 81 -2.91 -8.05 -7.20
N PHE A 82 -3.41 -8.48 -6.07
CA PHE A 82 -2.80 -9.55 -5.30
C PHE A 82 -3.72 -10.78 -5.16
N ASP A 83 -5.02 -10.59 -4.96
CA ASP A 83 -5.92 -11.72 -4.70
C ASP A 83 -6.06 -12.68 -5.89
N TYR A 84 -5.90 -12.16 -7.12
CA TYR A 84 -5.85 -12.98 -8.34
C TYR A 84 -4.83 -14.11 -8.24
N TRP A 85 -3.70 -13.87 -7.57
CA TRP A 85 -2.60 -14.81 -7.42
C TRP A 85 -2.80 -15.81 -6.28
N ARG A 86 -3.88 -15.69 -5.49
CA ARG A 86 -4.15 -16.61 -4.39
C ARG A 86 -4.35 -18.03 -4.91
N GLY A 87 -3.55 -18.97 -4.39
CA GLY A 87 -3.57 -20.37 -4.84
C GLY A 87 -2.96 -20.59 -6.23
N ARG A 88 -2.34 -19.56 -6.84
CA ARG A 88 -1.59 -19.66 -8.10
C ARG A 88 -0.08 -19.62 -7.82
N ASP A 89 0.71 -19.81 -8.87
CA ASP A 89 2.16 -19.59 -8.80
C ASP A 89 2.44 -18.08 -8.58
N LEU A 90 3.09 -17.75 -7.47
CA LEU A 90 3.49 -16.39 -7.11
C LEU A 90 4.85 -16.00 -7.73
N GLN A 91 5.45 -16.83 -8.59
CA GLN A 91 6.70 -16.53 -9.27
C GLN A 91 6.67 -15.18 -10.03
N PRO A 92 5.61 -14.80 -10.77
CA PRO A 92 5.59 -13.51 -11.47
C PRO A 92 5.74 -12.33 -10.52
N LEU A 93 5.06 -12.35 -9.36
CA LEU A 93 5.22 -11.35 -8.32
C LEU A 93 6.64 -11.37 -7.74
N SER A 94 7.16 -12.55 -7.41
CA SER A 94 8.50 -12.71 -6.83
C SER A 94 9.58 -12.10 -7.73
N ARG A 95 9.49 -12.35 -9.04
CA ARG A 95 10.39 -11.77 -10.04
C ARG A 95 10.20 -10.26 -10.18
N ALA A 96 8.96 -9.78 -10.16
CA ALA A 96 8.65 -8.36 -10.31
C ALA A 96 9.15 -7.50 -9.13
N PHE A 97 9.05 -8.02 -7.91
CA PHE A 97 9.62 -7.40 -6.71
C PHE A 97 11.14 -7.60 -6.57
N GLY A 98 11.73 -8.51 -7.36
CA GLY A 98 13.17 -8.76 -7.33
C GLY A 98 13.64 -9.49 -6.07
N VAL A 99 12.77 -10.26 -5.43
CA VAL A 99 13.12 -11.04 -4.22
C VAL A 99 13.86 -12.32 -4.59
N PRO A 100 14.83 -12.76 -3.76
CA PRO A 100 15.65 -13.94 -4.06
C PRO A 100 14.87 -15.26 -3.93
N PHE A 101 13.89 -15.30 -3.03
CA PHE A 101 13.04 -16.46 -2.78
C PHE A 101 11.66 -16.25 -3.38
N ARG A 102 11.07 -17.33 -3.88
CA ARG A 102 9.68 -17.30 -4.36
C ARG A 102 8.74 -17.06 -3.18
N PHE A 103 7.72 -16.23 -3.37
CA PHE A 103 6.61 -16.16 -2.43
C PHE A 103 5.85 -17.49 -2.41
N SER A 104 5.38 -17.86 -1.22
CA SER A 104 4.70 -19.12 -0.93
C SER A 104 3.28 -18.90 -0.40
N THR A 105 3.03 -17.78 0.28
CA THR A 105 1.72 -17.41 0.80
C THR A 105 1.41 -15.94 0.53
N LEU A 106 0.11 -15.62 0.57
CA LEU A 106 -0.45 -14.30 0.35
C LEU A 106 -1.63 -14.11 1.30
N ALA A 107 -1.65 -12.99 2.00
CA ALA A 107 -2.77 -12.52 2.82
C ALA A 107 -3.00 -11.02 2.58
N LEU A 108 -4.26 -10.58 2.63
CA LEU A 108 -4.65 -9.18 2.61
C LEU A 108 -4.99 -8.71 4.03
N GLU A 109 -4.91 -7.41 4.30
CA GLU A 109 -5.29 -6.79 5.59
C GLU A 109 -4.75 -7.55 6.82
N GLN A 110 -3.51 -8.02 6.72
CA GLN A 110 -2.95 -8.95 7.67
C GLN A 110 -2.71 -8.25 9.01
N LYS A 111 -3.39 -8.76 10.04
CA LYS A 111 -3.18 -8.41 11.44
C LYS A 111 -1.96 -9.12 12.02
N LYS A 112 -1.65 -8.81 13.28
CA LYS A 112 -0.76 -9.55 14.20
C LYS A 112 0.70 -9.11 14.22
N PHE A 113 0.98 -7.86 13.84
CA PHE A 113 2.29 -7.24 14.11
C PHE A 113 2.15 -6.24 15.26
N PRO A 114 2.27 -6.68 16.53
CA PRO A 114 2.19 -5.78 17.66
C PRO A 114 3.41 -4.86 17.69
N THR A 115 3.20 -3.59 18.02
CA THR A 115 4.30 -2.63 18.25
C THR A 115 4.89 -2.72 19.66
N GLY A 116 4.43 -3.68 20.48
CA GLY A 116 4.81 -3.81 21.89
C GLY A 116 4.20 -2.76 22.84
N LEU A 117 3.51 -1.74 22.31
CA LEU A 117 2.96 -0.61 23.08
C LEU A 117 1.52 -0.81 23.58
N GLY A 118 0.96 -2.02 23.45
CA GLY A 118 -0.46 -2.27 23.66
C GLY A 118 -1.36 -1.64 22.57
N GLY A 119 -2.64 -2.02 22.55
CA GLY A 119 -3.58 -1.56 21.52
C GLY A 119 -3.50 -2.31 20.18
N ILE A 120 -4.18 -1.79 19.16
CA ILE A 120 -4.22 -2.38 17.81
C ILE A 120 -2.95 -1.97 17.06
N GLY A 121 -2.12 -2.95 16.71
CA GLY A 121 -0.94 -2.76 15.85
C GLY A 121 -1.33 -2.32 14.43
N PRO A 122 -0.38 -1.85 13.61
CA PRO A 122 -0.68 -1.50 12.24
C PRO A 122 -1.18 -2.71 11.43
N ASN A 123 -2.16 -2.47 10.56
CA ASN A 123 -2.57 -3.46 9.55
C ASN A 123 -1.63 -3.33 8.35
N LEU A 124 -1.19 -4.47 7.82
CA LEU A 124 -0.47 -4.53 6.56
C LEU A 124 -1.47 -4.81 5.44
N ASP A 125 -1.48 -3.97 4.40
CA ASP A 125 -2.44 -4.11 3.31
C ASP A 125 -2.27 -5.45 2.57
N VAL A 126 -1.02 -5.88 2.37
CA VAL A 126 -0.68 -7.18 1.82
C VAL A 126 0.51 -7.76 2.56
N LEU A 127 0.44 -9.04 2.91
CA LEU A 127 1.57 -9.82 3.39
C LEU A 127 1.83 -10.99 2.45
N LEU A 128 3.03 -11.00 1.87
CA LEU A 128 3.59 -12.15 1.17
C LEU A 128 4.61 -12.83 2.09
N THR A 129 4.73 -14.15 2.02
CA THR A 129 5.80 -14.86 2.74
C THR A 129 6.69 -15.57 1.73
N CYS A 130 7.98 -15.28 1.75
CA CYS A 130 8.99 -15.98 0.96
C CYS A 130 9.06 -17.47 1.35
N GLY A 131 9.56 -18.32 0.44
CA GLY A 131 9.64 -19.77 0.68
C GLY A 131 10.57 -20.17 1.82
N ASP A 132 11.44 -19.26 2.27
CA ASP A 132 12.28 -19.40 3.47
C ASP A 132 11.57 -18.95 4.77
N GLY A 133 10.32 -18.48 4.67
CA GLY A 133 9.54 -17.96 5.80
C GLY A 133 9.67 -16.46 6.04
N THR A 134 10.51 -15.74 5.28
CA THR A 134 10.72 -14.29 5.43
C THR A 134 9.46 -13.50 5.01
N PRO A 135 8.86 -12.68 5.90
CA PRO A 135 7.73 -11.82 5.54
C PRO A 135 8.14 -10.66 4.61
N PHE A 136 7.34 -10.44 3.57
CA PHE A 136 7.43 -9.29 2.67
C PHE A 136 6.09 -8.54 2.72
N ALA A 137 6.09 -7.46 3.49
CA ALA A 137 4.94 -6.60 3.70
C ALA A 137 4.83 -5.55 2.60
N ILE A 138 3.62 -5.23 2.19
CA ILE A 138 3.34 -4.15 1.24
C ILE A 138 2.34 -3.19 1.86
N GLU A 139 2.70 -1.91 1.83
CA GLU A 139 1.78 -0.79 2.06
C GLU A 139 1.29 -0.28 0.70
N SER A 140 0.00 -0.40 0.43
CA SER A 140 -0.67 -0.06 -0.82
C SER A 140 -1.29 1.33 -0.76
N LYS A 141 -0.82 2.25 -1.59
CA LYS A 141 -1.33 3.62 -1.67
C LYS A 141 -1.94 3.93 -3.03
N PHE A 142 -3.19 4.41 -3.05
CA PHE A 142 -3.86 4.83 -4.28
C PHE A 142 -4.02 6.35 -4.36
N THR A 143 -4.80 6.95 -3.45
CA THR A 143 -5.10 8.40 -3.48
C THR A 143 -4.42 9.18 -2.36
N GLU A 144 -3.87 8.47 -1.38
CA GLU A 144 -3.20 8.99 -0.20
C GLU A 144 -2.02 9.89 -0.56
N PRO A 145 -1.13 9.58 -1.53
CA PRO A 145 -0.01 10.46 -1.89
C PRO A 145 -0.46 11.86 -2.30
N TYR A 146 -1.72 12.01 -2.73
CA TYR A 146 -2.26 13.25 -3.27
C TYR A 146 -3.07 14.05 -2.24
N THR A 147 -2.93 13.74 -0.95
CA THR A 147 -3.58 14.44 0.14
C THR A 147 -2.54 14.81 1.20
N LYS A 148 -2.28 16.10 1.40
CA LYS A 148 -1.41 16.58 2.49
C LYS A 148 -2.10 16.44 3.83
N SER A 149 -1.38 15.94 4.83
CA SER A 149 -1.92 15.83 6.20
C SER A 149 -0.82 15.83 7.23
N LYS A 150 -0.92 16.69 8.25
CA LYS A 150 0.00 16.67 9.41
C LYS A 150 0.01 15.32 10.14
N GLY A 151 -1.03 14.51 9.98
CA GLY A 151 -1.06 13.16 10.56
C GLY A 151 0.01 12.22 9.99
N LYS A 152 0.53 12.50 8.79
CA LYS A 152 1.51 11.68 8.07
C LYS A 152 2.94 11.78 8.65
N THR A 153 3.21 12.83 9.39
CA THR A 153 4.49 13.13 10.05
C THR A 153 4.32 13.13 11.57
N TYR A 154 3.17 12.68 12.07
CA TYR A 154 2.84 12.69 13.48
C TYR A 154 2.89 11.29 14.10
N LEU A 155 3.81 11.11 15.04
CA LEU A 155 3.84 9.95 15.94
C LEU A 155 3.25 10.34 17.29
N LYS A 156 2.45 9.44 17.87
CA LYS A 156 1.84 9.69 19.18
C LYS A 156 2.91 9.62 20.30
N PRO A 157 2.71 10.31 21.44
CA PRO A 157 3.68 10.34 22.54
C PRO A 157 4.07 8.96 23.11
N GLU A 158 3.20 7.95 23.01
CA GLU A 158 3.45 6.60 23.52
C GLU A 158 4.64 5.92 22.83
N TYR A 159 4.98 6.34 21.60
CA TYR A 159 6.16 5.87 20.89
C TYR A 159 7.49 6.40 21.47
N PHE A 160 7.43 7.29 22.46
CA PHE A 160 8.59 7.96 23.06
C PHE A 160 8.59 7.92 24.60
N HIS A 161 7.75 7.06 25.20
CA HIS A 161 7.62 6.99 26.66
C HIS A 161 8.87 6.37 27.31
N ASP A 162 9.05 6.64 28.61
CA ASP A 162 10.10 6.06 29.47
C ASP A 162 11.55 6.24 28.99
N GLY A 163 11.81 7.22 28.11
CA GLY A 163 13.14 7.42 27.52
C GLY A 163 13.59 6.26 26.65
N ARG A 164 12.67 5.40 26.22
CA ARG A 164 12.97 4.25 25.35
C ARG A 164 13.21 4.68 23.91
N SER A 165 14.12 3.96 23.27
CA SER A 165 14.40 4.11 21.85
C SER A 165 13.84 2.89 21.12
N LEU A 166 12.52 2.83 20.99
CA LEU A 166 11.80 1.63 20.54
C LEU A 166 12.33 1.05 19.22
N TRP A 167 12.65 1.92 18.25
CA TRP A 167 13.20 1.47 16.98
C TRP A 167 14.63 0.98 17.14
N THR A 168 15.49 1.70 17.86
CA THR A 168 16.87 1.25 18.17
C THR A 168 16.88 -0.08 18.90
N GLU A 169 16.01 -0.26 19.90
CA GLU A 169 15.84 -1.51 20.65
C GLU A 169 15.38 -2.66 19.75
N ALA A 170 14.63 -2.36 18.69
CA ALA A 170 14.22 -3.31 17.65
C ALA A 170 15.27 -3.48 16.52
N GLY A 171 16.45 -2.85 16.63
CA GLY A 171 17.52 -2.95 15.63
C GLY A 171 17.38 -1.98 14.44
N LEU A 172 16.60 -0.90 14.59
CA LEU A 172 16.35 0.13 13.57
C LEU A 172 16.78 1.54 14.04
N PRO A 173 18.08 1.78 14.30
CA PRO A 173 18.56 3.06 14.81
C PRO A 173 18.34 4.24 13.84
N GLY A 174 18.32 4.02 12.53
CA GLY A 174 18.03 5.06 11.56
C GLY A 174 16.56 5.49 11.60
N CYS A 175 15.64 4.52 11.71
CA CYS A 175 14.23 4.80 11.95
C CYS A 175 14.01 5.55 13.28
N GLN A 176 14.78 5.23 14.33
CA GLN A 176 14.73 6.00 15.59
C GLN A 176 15.08 7.47 15.36
N ALA A 177 16.16 7.75 14.61
CA ALA A 177 16.60 9.12 14.32
C ALA A 177 15.51 9.90 13.56
N VAL A 178 14.87 9.27 12.56
CA VAL A 178 13.75 9.87 11.82
C VAL A 178 12.56 10.11 12.76
N ALA A 179 12.20 9.15 13.62
CA ALA A 179 11.10 9.31 14.58
C ALA A 179 11.34 10.49 15.53
N GLU A 180 12.57 10.70 15.98
CA GLU A 180 12.96 11.82 16.84
C GLU A 180 12.93 13.16 16.09
N ALA A 181 13.36 13.18 14.83
CA ALA A 181 13.27 14.37 13.97
C ALA A 181 11.81 14.80 13.76
N LEU A 182 10.91 13.85 13.48
CA LEU A 182 9.46 14.11 13.40
C LEU A 182 8.91 14.71 14.70
N ARG A 183 9.28 14.12 15.85
CA ARG A 183 8.85 14.63 17.18
C ARG A 183 9.35 16.05 17.43
N GLY A 184 10.59 16.34 17.04
CA GLY A 184 11.22 17.65 17.16
C GLY A 184 10.78 18.69 16.13
N GLN A 185 9.98 18.30 15.13
CA GLN A 185 9.64 19.12 13.95
C GLN A 185 10.90 19.62 13.21
N GLN A 186 11.90 18.74 13.10
CA GLN A 186 13.19 18.97 12.45
C GLN A 186 13.35 18.08 11.22
N ASP A 187 12.24 17.65 10.63
CA ASP A 187 12.22 16.76 9.47
C ASP A 187 12.07 17.51 8.14
N ASP A 188 12.50 16.85 7.06
CA ASP A 188 12.44 17.38 5.69
C ASP A 188 11.15 16.98 4.95
N PHE A 189 10.12 16.47 5.65
CA PHE A 189 8.90 15.97 5.01
C PHE A 189 7.82 17.06 4.91
N HIS A 190 7.16 17.13 3.76
CA HIS A 190 6.13 18.13 3.48
C HIS A 190 4.71 17.56 3.64
N ASN A 191 4.56 16.53 4.48
CA ASN A 191 3.28 15.90 4.82
C ASN A 191 2.60 15.20 3.64
N VAL A 192 3.37 14.71 2.66
CA VAL A 192 2.87 13.99 1.48
C VAL A 192 3.05 12.48 1.65
N LEU A 193 4.24 12.04 2.08
CA LEU A 193 4.53 10.67 2.48
C LEU A 193 4.06 10.42 3.92
N ASP A 194 3.40 9.29 4.16
CA ASP A 194 3.00 8.87 5.51
C ASP A 194 4.16 8.20 6.26
N VAL A 195 5.18 9.00 6.58
CA VAL A 195 6.40 8.57 7.28
C VAL A 195 6.06 7.95 8.63
N ALA A 196 5.10 8.53 9.35
CA ALA A 196 4.65 8.00 10.62
C ALA A 196 4.09 6.58 10.47
N GLN A 197 3.31 6.30 9.41
CA GLN A 197 2.85 4.95 9.13
C GLN A 197 3.98 4.00 8.77
N LEU A 198 4.91 4.41 7.89
CA LEU A 198 6.07 3.58 7.53
C LEU A 198 6.89 3.18 8.76
N LEU A 199 7.19 4.13 9.65
CA LEU A 199 7.93 3.87 10.90
C LEU A 199 7.20 2.88 11.80
N LYS A 200 5.87 3.00 11.94
CA LYS A 200 5.06 2.04 12.71
C LYS A 200 5.12 0.63 12.11
N HIS A 201 5.06 0.52 10.78
CA HIS A 201 5.06 -0.78 10.10
C HIS A 201 6.43 -1.45 10.24
N MET A 202 7.52 -0.70 10.03
CA MET A 202 8.89 -1.18 10.23
C MET A 202 9.14 -1.63 11.67
N LEU A 203 8.68 -0.86 12.67
CA LEU A 203 8.79 -1.27 14.08
C LEU A 203 8.04 -2.58 14.36
N ALA A 204 6.79 -2.68 13.89
CA ALA A 204 5.96 -3.85 14.10
C ALA A 204 6.54 -5.12 13.44
N LEU A 205 7.13 -4.97 12.26
CA LEU A 205 7.82 -6.05 11.54
C LEU A 205 9.12 -6.45 12.25
N ALA A 206 9.92 -5.49 12.73
CA ALA A 206 11.14 -5.77 13.48
C ALA A 206 10.87 -6.53 14.79
N LEU A 207 9.79 -6.19 15.48
CA LEU A 207 9.37 -6.87 16.71
C LEU A 207 8.80 -8.28 16.48
N SER A 208 8.53 -8.67 15.23
CA SER A 208 8.06 -10.03 14.91
C SER A 208 9.16 -11.09 15.05
N GLY A 209 10.45 -10.69 15.11
CA GLY A 209 11.59 -11.60 15.26
C GLY A 209 11.99 -12.34 13.98
N HIS A 210 11.38 -12.03 12.84
CA HIS A 210 11.73 -12.58 11.53
C HIS A 210 12.71 -11.65 10.79
N HIS A 211 13.45 -12.17 9.80
CA HIS A 211 13.93 -11.31 8.73
C HIS A 211 12.72 -10.78 7.97
N TRP A 212 12.71 -9.52 7.55
CA TRP A 212 11.53 -8.92 6.93
C TRP A 212 11.91 -7.85 5.90
N SER A 213 10.94 -7.51 5.04
CA SER A 213 11.01 -6.35 4.17
C SER A 213 9.65 -5.65 4.12
N LEU A 214 9.66 -4.32 3.96
CA LEU A 214 8.50 -3.49 3.75
C LEU A 214 8.61 -2.78 2.40
N CYS A 215 7.59 -2.92 1.56
CA CYS A 215 7.49 -2.21 0.29
C CYS A 215 6.37 -1.16 0.35
N CYS A 216 6.70 0.12 0.14
CA CYS A 216 5.69 1.14 -0.18
C CYS A 216 5.35 1.04 -1.68
N LEU A 217 4.16 0.53 -1.99
CA LEU A 217 3.65 0.40 -3.35
C LEU A 217 2.57 1.44 -3.60
N TRP A 218 2.85 2.42 -4.47
CA TRP A 218 1.96 3.55 -4.66
C TRP A 218 1.55 3.76 -6.12
N PHE A 219 0.37 4.31 -6.32
CA PHE A 219 -0.17 4.57 -7.65
C PHE A 219 0.27 5.95 -8.13
N GLU A 220 1.08 6.02 -9.18
CA GLU A 220 1.59 7.29 -9.69
C GLU A 220 0.65 7.92 -10.72
N VAL A 221 0.43 9.23 -10.61
CA VAL A 221 -0.13 10.07 -11.68
C VAL A 221 0.77 11.28 -11.88
N PRO A 222 0.84 11.86 -13.09
CA PRO A 222 1.60 13.08 -13.32
C PRO A 222 1.07 14.23 -12.46
N GLY A 223 1.94 14.90 -11.71
CA GLY A 223 1.55 16.03 -10.87
C GLY A 223 2.60 16.37 -9.82
N SER A 224 2.54 17.59 -9.28
CA SER A 224 3.53 18.08 -8.32
C SER A 224 3.50 17.34 -6.99
N LEU A 225 2.36 16.76 -6.60
CA LEU A 225 2.30 15.92 -5.40
C LEU A 225 2.93 14.54 -5.63
N ALA A 226 2.86 13.99 -6.85
CA ALA A 226 3.61 12.77 -7.18
C ALA A 226 5.11 13.03 -7.11
N ASP A 227 5.59 14.12 -7.72
CA ASP A 227 7.00 14.51 -7.67
C ASP A 227 7.48 14.68 -6.22
N GLN A 228 6.68 15.39 -5.41
CA GLN A 228 6.96 15.60 -3.99
C GLN A 228 6.95 14.27 -3.19
N HIS A 229 5.99 13.39 -3.44
CA HIS A 229 5.93 12.07 -2.80
C HIS A 229 7.16 11.22 -3.15
N ARG A 230 7.57 11.20 -4.43
CA ARG A 230 8.75 10.50 -4.90
C ARG A 230 10.03 11.07 -4.29
N GLN A 231 10.12 12.40 -4.14
CA GLN A 231 11.22 13.07 -3.45
C GLN A 231 11.27 12.69 -1.96
N GLU A 232 10.14 12.73 -1.25
CA GLU A 232 10.06 12.33 0.16
C GLU A 232 10.42 10.86 0.37
N LEU A 233 10.03 9.96 -0.53
CA LEU A 233 10.48 8.56 -0.51
C LEU A 233 11.99 8.44 -0.71
N THR A 234 12.57 9.23 -1.62
CA THR A 234 14.02 9.25 -1.85
C THR A 234 14.76 9.75 -0.61
N VAL A 235 14.23 10.78 0.05
CA VAL A 235 14.75 11.31 1.31
C VAL A 235 14.67 10.25 2.41
N PHE A 236 13.49 9.66 2.62
CA PHE A 236 13.28 8.63 3.64
C PHE A 236 14.22 7.43 3.47
N THR A 237 14.42 6.96 2.24
CA THR A 237 15.22 5.77 1.94
C THR A 237 16.71 6.04 1.79
N ALA A 238 17.13 7.31 1.74
CA ALA A 238 18.53 7.64 1.67
C ALA A 238 19.26 7.08 2.91
N ALA A 239 20.42 6.48 2.70
CA ALA A 239 21.27 6.00 3.80
C ALA A 239 21.62 7.13 4.80
N ALA A 240 21.60 8.39 4.37
CA ALA A 240 21.76 9.55 5.24
C ALA A 240 20.63 9.72 6.28
N HIS A 241 19.45 9.16 6.03
CA HIS A 241 18.27 9.29 6.89
C HIS A 241 18.05 8.04 7.74
N ILE A 242 17.86 6.87 7.10
CA ILE A 242 17.58 5.62 7.83
C ILE A 242 18.77 4.65 7.86
N GLY A 243 19.95 5.05 7.37
CA GLY A 243 21.17 4.24 7.50
C GLY A 243 21.06 2.85 6.90
N THR A 244 21.48 1.85 7.67
CA THR A 244 21.40 0.43 7.30
C THR A 244 19.98 -0.11 7.29
N ASP A 245 19.03 0.58 7.94
CA ASP A 245 17.63 0.15 8.00
C ASP A 245 16.97 0.19 6.61
N ALA A 246 17.55 0.98 5.68
CA ALA A 246 17.15 1.01 4.28
C ALA A 246 17.21 -0.37 3.60
N ALA A 247 18.01 -1.31 4.10
CA ALA A 247 18.04 -2.69 3.58
C ALA A 247 16.71 -3.43 3.75
N HIS A 248 15.85 -2.98 4.67
CA HIS A 248 14.53 -3.57 4.92
C HIS A 248 13.40 -2.86 4.17
N PHE A 249 13.69 -1.81 3.41
CA PHE A 249 12.66 -0.98 2.78
C PHE A 249 12.85 -0.86 1.26
N SER A 250 11.75 -0.95 0.53
CA SER A 250 11.70 -0.63 -0.88
C SER A 250 10.50 0.26 -1.21
N ALA A 251 10.57 0.99 -2.31
CA ALA A 251 9.41 1.69 -2.87
C ALA A 251 9.30 1.43 -4.36
N LEU A 252 8.09 1.17 -4.84
CA LEU A 252 7.77 0.96 -6.24
C LEU A 252 6.47 1.68 -6.58
N THR A 253 6.28 2.02 -7.85
CA THR A 253 4.94 2.35 -8.34
C THR A 253 4.20 1.10 -8.81
N TYR A 254 2.87 1.14 -8.79
CA TYR A 254 2.06 0.09 -9.43
C TYR A 254 2.41 -0.04 -10.92
N GLN A 255 2.68 1.05 -11.62
CA GLN A 255 3.09 1.04 -13.02
C GLN A 255 4.44 0.35 -13.23
N GLU A 256 5.42 0.59 -12.36
CA GLU A 256 6.71 -0.11 -12.37
C GLU A 256 6.51 -1.60 -12.08
N LEU A 257 5.68 -1.96 -11.09
CA LEU A 257 5.36 -3.36 -10.78
C LEU A 257 4.71 -4.06 -11.99
N PHE A 258 3.75 -3.41 -12.67
CA PHE A 258 3.13 -3.93 -13.89
C PHE A 258 4.19 -4.26 -14.94
N ALA A 259 5.05 -3.28 -15.25
CA ALA A 259 6.06 -3.42 -16.29
C ALA A 259 7.04 -4.55 -15.99
N ARG A 260 7.40 -4.74 -14.71
CA ARG A 260 8.28 -5.83 -14.26
C ARG A 260 7.58 -7.19 -14.24
N MET A 261 6.27 -7.24 -14.00
CA MET A 261 5.51 -8.48 -13.89
C MET A 261 5.14 -9.08 -15.25
N VAL A 262 4.75 -8.25 -16.22
CA VAL A 262 4.25 -8.69 -17.55
C VAL A 262 5.14 -9.70 -18.27
N PRO A 263 6.49 -9.61 -18.25
CA PRO A 263 7.34 -10.61 -18.90
C PRO A 263 7.25 -12.03 -18.31
N PHE A 264 6.70 -12.18 -17.11
CA PHE A 264 6.68 -13.44 -16.36
C PHE A 264 5.31 -14.11 -16.27
N VAL A 265 4.27 -13.46 -16.79
CA VAL A 265 2.89 -14.01 -16.75
C VAL A 265 2.60 -14.87 -17.97
N GLY A 266 1.76 -15.90 -17.79
CA GLY A 266 1.40 -16.83 -18.85
C GLY A 266 0.26 -16.33 -19.72
N GLN A 267 -0.05 -17.09 -20.79
CA GLN A 267 -1.21 -16.81 -21.63
C GLN A 267 -2.54 -16.91 -20.85
N ASP A 268 -2.60 -17.80 -19.87
CA ASP A 268 -3.77 -18.00 -18.99
C ASP A 268 -4.07 -16.77 -18.12
N ASP A 269 -3.10 -15.86 -17.96
CA ASP A 269 -3.25 -14.62 -17.20
C ASP A 269 -3.59 -13.41 -18.08
N SER A 270 -3.81 -13.61 -19.38
CA SER A 270 -3.97 -12.53 -20.37
C SER A 270 -5.15 -11.59 -20.08
N GLU A 271 -6.31 -12.12 -19.66
CA GLU A 271 -7.48 -11.32 -19.28
C GLU A 271 -7.21 -10.45 -18.05
N TYR A 272 -6.51 -11.01 -17.07
CA TYR A 272 -6.11 -10.31 -15.86
C TYR A 272 -5.15 -9.15 -16.16
N ILE A 273 -4.16 -9.40 -17.01
CA ILE A 273 -3.21 -8.38 -17.46
C ILE A 273 -3.90 -7.30 -18.28
N ALA A 274 -4.86 -7.66 -19.14
CA ALA A 274 -5.67 -6.70 -19.87
C ALA A 274 -6.50 -5.83 -18.93
N TYR A 275 -7.12 -6.43 -17.90
CA TYR A 275 -7.87 -5.72 -16.87
C TYR A 275 -7.00 -4.72 -16.11
N LEU A 276 -5.85 -5.14 -15.57
CA LEU A 276 -4.94 -4.24 -14.85
C LEU A 276 -4.48 -3.10 -15.75
N ARG A 277 -4.13 -3.42 -17.00
CA ARG A 277 -3.69 -2.42 -17.98
C ARG A 277 -4.75 -1.37 -18.21
N GLU A 278 -5.97 -1.80 -18.55
CA GLU A 278 -7.07 -0.90 -18.89
C GLU A 278 -7.52 -0.04 -17.70
N ARG A 279 -7.52 -0.61 -16.49
CA ARG A 279 -8.03 0.06 -15.29
C ARG A 279 -7.00 0.97 -14.63
N TYR A 280 -5.74 0.53 -14.56
CA TYR A 280 -4.73 1.13 -13.69
C TYR A 280 -3.53 1.68 -14.46
N VAL A 281 -3.18 1.16 -15.63
CA VAL A 281 -1.90 1.52 -16.28
C VAL A 281 -2.08 2.48 -17.44
N THR A 282 -3.10 2.28 -18.28
CA THR A 282 -3.31 3.16 -19.44
C THR A 282 -3.83 4.52 -19.00
N ASP A 283 -3.28 5.59 -19.60
CA ASP A 283 -3.92 6.89 -19.59
C ASP A 283 -5.26 6.76 -20.34
N ALA A 284 -6.35 6.62 -19.58
CA ALA A 284 -7.67 6.78 -20.16
C ALA A 284 -7.73 8.19 -20.74
N VAL A 285 -7.87 8.29 -22.07
CA VAL A 285 -8.20 9.54 -22.74
C VAL A 285 -9.49 10.04 -22.09
N VAL A 286 -9.39 11.12 -21.31
CA VAL A 286 -10.53 11.80 -20.68
C VAL A 286 -11.15 12.75 -21.68
#